data_AF-A0A841VD23-F1
#
_entry.id   AF-A0A841VD23-F1
#
_cell.length_a   1.000
_cell.length_b   1.000
_cell.length_c   1.000
_cell.angle_alpha   90.00
_cell.angle_beta   90.00
_cell.angle_gamma   90.00
#
_symmetry.space_group_name_H-M   'P 1'
#
loop_
_entity.id
_entity.type
_entity.pdbx_description
1 polymer ?
#
loop_
_entity_poly.entity_id
_entity_poly.type
_entity_poly.pdbx_seq_one_letter_code
_entity_poly.pdbx_strand_id
1 'polypeptide(L)'
;MTDTTTTTTSLNKFEKFKAQKDGLAIREDIEKFAALGWEAMDETDRDHRLKWVGVFFRPVTPGKFMMRLRMPNGILTSSQMSVLAQVVQRYGDDGCADITTRQNIQLRGIRIEDLPDIFNRFHAVGLTTIQSGMDNIRNITGDPVAGLDADELYDTRELIQQIQDMLTNKGEGNPEFSNLPRKFNIAIAGGRDNSVHAEINDLAFVPAFKEATGQELSQSPIFGFNILVGGFFSAKRCEAAIPLNAWVAPEDVVAVCRAVLEVFRDNGPRANRQKSRLMWLIDEWGVNKFRAEVESRLGKSLLPAAAKDEIDWEKRDHIGVYKQKQAGLNYAGLNIPVGRLYAEDMFEIARMAEVYGSGEIRFTVEQNIVIPNISDSRLATFLTEPLLERFSIDPGLLARSLVSCTGAQFCNFALIETKNRALEMIKALEEDLIFINPVRIHWTGCPNSCGQPQVADIGLMGTKTRKNGKTLEGVDIYMGGKVGKDAHLGTCVIKGIPCEDLQPLLQDLLIKNFGAKLKQEALVINS
;
A
#
# COMPACT_ATOMS: atom_id res chain seq x y z
N MET A 1 -11.09 36.35 -38.89
CA MET A 1 -11.72 36.15 -37.57
C MET A 1 -12.34 34.77 -37.57
N THR A 2 -11.60 33.77 -37.09
CA THR A 2 -12.11 32.43 -36.86
C THR A 2 -12.16 32.25 -35.35
N ASP A 3 -13.37 32.39 -34.82
CA ASP A 3 -13.70 32.13 -33.43
C ASP A 3 -13.27 30.71 -33.09
N THR A 4 -12.21 30.61 -32.30
CA THR A 4 -11.83 29.36 -31.65
C THR A 4 -12.78 29.21 -30.48
N THR A 5 -13.90 28.54 -30.71
CA THR A 5 -14.78 28.04 -29.66
C THR A 5 -13.94 27.27 -28.66
N THR A 6 -13.62 27.93 -27.55
CA THR A 6 -13.04 27.33 -26.36
C THR A 6 -14.14 26.45 -25.79
N THR A 7 -14.09 25.17 -26.11
CA THR A 7 -14.92 24.16 -25.46
C THR A 7 -14.57 24.17 -23.98
N THR A 8 -15.36 24.88 -23.17
CA THR A 8 -15.29 24.80 -21.72
C THR A 8 -15.59 23.37 -21.30
N THR A 9 -14.54 22.57 -21.11
CA THR A 9 -14.64 21.19 -20.67
C THR A 9 -15.36 21.15 -19.33
N SER A 10 -16.54 20.54 -19.27
CA SER A 10 -17.33 20.52 -18.04
C SER A 10 -16.56 19.81 -16.92
N LEU A 11 -16.24 20.52 -15.84
CA LEU A 11 -15.59 19.94 -14.67
C LEU A 11 -16.42 18.80 -14.09
N ASN A 12 -15.79 17.68 -13.75
CA ASN A 12 -16.46 16.60 -13.04
C ASN A 12 -16.86 17.07 -11.62
N LYS A 13 -17.83 16.40 -10.98
CA LYS A 13 -18.36 16.83 -9.67
C LYS A 13 -17.29 17.02 -8.59
N PHE A 14 -16.20 16.25 -8.65
CA PHE A 14 -15.10 16.33 -7.70
C PHE A 14 -14.22 17.55 -7.94
N GLU A 15 -13.96 17.89 -9.21
CA GLU A 15 -13.24 19.12 -9.55
C GLU A 15 -14.05 20.37 -9.20
N LYS A 16 -15.38 20.33 -9.34
CA LYS A 16 -16.26 21.43 -8.95
C LYS A 16 -16.11 21.78 -7.46
N PHE A 17 -16.17 20.79 -6.57
CA PHE A 17 -16.04 21.09 -5.14
C PHE A 17 -14.63 21.46 -4.71
N LYS A 18 -13.59 20.94 -5.40
CA LYS A 18 -12.19 21.36 -5.16
C LYS A 18 -11.98 22.82 -5.54
N ALA A 19 -12.60 23.27 -6.64
CA ALA A 19 -12.56 24.66 -7.07
C ALA A 19 -13.31 25.61 -6.11
N GLN A 20 -14.38 25.13 -5.46
CA GLN A 20 -15.12 25.90 -4.46
C GLN A 20 -14.32 26.13 -3.17
N LYS A 21 -13.57 25.12 -2.73
CA LYS A 21 -12.78 25.15 -1.49
C LYS A 21 -11.70 24.08 -1.58
N ASP A 22 -10.44 24.48 -1.43
CA ASP A 22 -9.32 23.55 -1.39
C ASP A 22 -9.51 22.54 -0.25
N GLY A 23 -9.11 21.30 -0.49
CA GLY A 23 -9.30 20.23 0.48
C GLY A 23 -8.55 20.44 1.80
N LEU A 24 -7.38 21.12 1.79
CA LEU A 24 -6.61 21.41 2.99
C LEU A 24 -7.24 22.50 3.86
N ALA A 25 -8.02 23.40 3.28
CA ALA A 25 -8.72 24.45 4.03
C ALA A 25 -9.71 23.87 5.06
N ILE A 26 -10.09 22.60 4.93
CA ILE A 26 -10.95 21.90 5.88
C ILE A 26 -10.34 21.80 7.29
N ARG A 27 -9.01 21.99 7.42
CA ARG A 27 -8.30 21.97 8.71
C ARG A 27 -8.82 23.05 9.67
N GLU A 28 -9.20 24.21 9.14
CA GLU A 28 -9.69 25.34 9.94
C GLU A 28 -11.10 25.08 10.52
N ASP A 29 -11.86 24.18 9.91
CA ASP A 29 -13.23 23.86 10.33
C ASP A 29 -13.31 22.67 11.30
N ILE A 30 -12.20 22.02 11.65
CA ILE A 30 -12.23 20.78 12.44
C ILE A 30 -12.90 20.97 13.81
N GLU A 31 -12.58 22.05 14.53
CA GLU A 31 -13.23 22.36 15.82
C GLU A 31 -14.72 22.63 15.66
N LYS A 32 -15.09 23.34 14.59
CA LYS A 32 -16.49 23.59 14.25
C LYS A 32 -17.23 22.29 13.96
N PHE A 33 -16.64 21.36 13.19
CA PHE A 33 -17.26 20.07 12.91
C PHE A 33 -17.38 19.18 14.14
N ALA A 34 -16.37 19.22 15.03
CA ALA A 34 -16.42 18.52 16.30
C ALA A 34 -17.57 19.03 17.19
N ALA A 35 -17.82 20.33 17.22
CA ALA A 35 -18.94 20.92 17.97
C ALA A 35 -20.31 20.68 17.30
N LEU A 36 -20.35 20.65 15.97
CA LEU A 36 -21.59 20.53 15.18
C LEU A 36 -22.13 19.09 15.15
N GLY A 37 -21.26 18.09 15.19
CA GLY A 37 -21.62 16.68 15.00
C GLY A 37 -21.80 16.31 13.53
N TRP A 38 -21.62 15.02 13.22
CA TRP A 38 -21.49 14.54 11.83
C TRP A 38 -22.77 14.64 10.98
N GLU A 39 -23.94 14.63 11.62
CA GLU A 39 -25.25 14.68 10.94
C GLU A 39 -25.53 16.06 10.33
N ALA A 40 -25.07 17.12 10.98
CA ALA A 40 -25.30 18.50 10.57
C ALA A 40 -24.17 19.07 9.68
N MET A 41 -23.14 18.28 9.39
CA MET A 41 -22.08 18.66 8.45
C MET A 41 -22.58 18.72 7.01
N ASP A 42 -22.01 19.63 6.22
CA ASP A 42 -22.13 19.58 4.76
C ASP A 42 -21.64 18.23 4.21
N GLU A 43 -22.42 17.61 3.33
CA GLU A 43 -22.12 16.28 2.80
C GLU A 43 -20.81 16.25 2.01
N THR A 44 -20.47 17.33 1.30
CA THR A 44 -19.23 17.40 0.53
C THR A 44 -18.01 17.46 1.45
N ASP A 45 -18.10 18.24 2.53
CA ASP A 45 -17.06 18.29 3.55
C ASP A 45 -16.90 16.94 4.25
N ARG A 46 -18.00 16.36 4.75
CA ARG A 46 -18.01 15.07 5.46
C ARG A 46 -17.51 13.92 4.60
N ASP A 47 -18.05 13.78 3.38
CA ASP A 47 -17.83 12.60 2.57
C ASP A 47 -16.59 12.73 1.67
N HIS A 48 -16.11 13.95 1.41
CA HIS A 48 -15.03 14.21 0.46
C HIS A 48 -13.87 15.03 1.05
N ARG A 49 -14.09 16.26 1.53
CA ARG A 49 -12.97 17.15 1.91
C ARG A 49 -12.21 16.68 3.14
N LEU A 50 -12.87 16.06 4.13
CA LEU A 50 -12.21 15.45 5.29
C LEU A 50 -11.08 14.45 4.92
N LYS A 51 -11.12 13.86 3.73
CA LYS A 51 -10.09 12.93 3.25
C LYS A 51 -8.75 13.61 2.97
N TRP A 52 -8.71 14.94 2.84
CA TRP A 52 -7.47 15.72 2.77
C TRP A 52 -6.77 15.85 4.13
N VAL A 53 -7.49 15.68 5.24
CA VAL A 53 -6.91 15.53 6.58
C VAL A 53 -6.93 14.07 7.04
N GLY A 54 -7.05 13.15 6.09
CA GLY A 54 -7.00 11.71 6.33
C GLY A 54 -8.17 11.13 7.12
N VAL A 55 -9.31 11.83 7.19
CA VAL A 55 -10.52 11.39 7.86
C VAL A 55 -11.56 10.92 6.82
N PHE A 56 -12.15 9.75 7.04
CA PHE A 56 -12.96 9.06 6.05
C PHE A 56 -14.30 8.62 6.66
N PHE A 57 -15.36 9.38 6.42
CA PHE A 57 -16.72 8.98 6.81
C PHE A 57 -17.09 7.62 6.20
N ARG A 58 -17.67 6.73 6.99
CA ARG A 58 -18.05 5.36 6.60
C ARG A 58 -19.56 5.18 6.74
N PRO A 59 -20.36 5.26 5.66
CA PRO A 59 -21.81 5.05 5.74
C PRO A 59 -22.21 3.68 6.32
N VAL A 60 -21.37 2.66 6.11
CA VAL A 60 -21.57 1.29 6.65
C VAL A 60 -21.51 1.26 8.19
N THR A 61 -20.83 2.24 8.80
CA THR A 61 -20.73 2.41 10.26
C THR A 61 -21.14 3.84 10.60
N PRO A 62 -22.45 4.17 10.64
CA PRO A 62 -22.94 5.52 10.83
C PRO A 62 -22.32 6.22 12.06
N GLY A 63 -22.02 7.51 11.91
CA GLY A 63 -21.33 8.31 12.93
C GLY A 63 -19.85 8.00 13.17
N LYS A 64 -19.29 6.99 12.48
CA LYS A 64 -17.90 6.56 12.65
C LYS A 64 -17.05 6.88 11.41
N PHE A 65 -15.79 7.18 11.68
CA PHE A 65 -14.80 7.56 10.69
C PHE A 65 -13.62 6.59 10.75
N MET A 66 -13.03 6.35 9.58
CA MET A 66 -11.70 5.78 9.49
C MET A 66 -10.68 6.91 9.40
N MET A 67 -9.56 6.82 10.12
CA MET A 67 -8.43 7.73 9.98
C MET A 67 -7.27 7.01 9.33
N ARG A 68 -6.67 7.60 8.30
CA ARG A 68 -5.46 7.07 7.65
C ARG A 68 -4.29 8.01 7.88
N LEU A 69 -3.20 7.43 8.39
CA LEU A 69 -1.97 8.13 8.68
C LEU A 69 -1.16 8.41 7.40
N ARG A 70 -0.04 9.09 7.57
CA ARG A 70 1.11 9.09 6.66
C ARG A 70 2.28 8.44 7.38
N MET A 71 2.88 7.44 6.74
CA MET A 71 3.98 6.66 7.31
C MET A 71 4.99 6.38 6.20
N PRO A 72 5.82 7.37 5.83
CA PRO A 72 6.88 7.16 4.82
C PRO A 72 7.69 5.90 5.15
N ASN A 73 7.87 5.02 4.17
CA ASN A 73 8.56 3.73 4.32
C ASN A 73 7.93 2.76 5.36
N GLY A 74 6.72 3.06 5.85
CA GLY A 74 6.03 2.30 6.88
C GLY A 74 6.69 2.28 8.24
N ILE A 75 7.56 3.24 8.54
CA ILE A 75 8.31 3.28 9.81
C ILE A 75 7.55 4.12 10.84
N LEU A 76 7.46 3.61 12.06
CA LEU A 76 6.96 4.33 13.23
C LEU A 76 7.70 3.91 14.50
N THR A 77 7.57 4.71 15.56
CA THR A 77 8.14 4.39 16.87
C THR A 77 7.15 3.68 17.78
N SER A 78 7.65 3.02 18.83
CA SER A 78 6.89 2.43 19.94
C SER A 78 5.97 3.46 20.60
N SER A 79 6.47 4.69 20.77
CA SER A 79 5.70 5.82 21.30
C SER A 79 4.55 6.22 20.38
N GLN A 80 4.78 6.29 19.07
CA GLN A 80 3.74 6.55 18.08
C GLN A 80 2.70 5.42 18.05
N MET A 81 3.14 4.15 18.05
CA MET A 81 2.24 3.00 18.13
C MET A 81 1.38 3.03 19.40
N SER A 82 1.96 3.39 20.54
CA SER A 82 1.23 3.52 21.81
C SER A 82 0.16 4.62 21.76
N VAL A 83 0.45 5.76 21.14
CA VAL A 83 -0.56 6.82 20.94
C VAL A 83 -1.69 6.34 20.02
N LEU A 84 -1.37 5.63 18.94
CA LEU A 84 -2.38 5.04 18.06
C LEU A 84 -3.25 4.01 18.81
N ALA A 85 -2.64 3.19 19.67
CA ALA A 85 -3.32 2.21 20.50
C ALA A 85 -4.28 2.87 21.49
N GLN A 86 -3.84 3.94 22.17
CA GLN A 86 -4.67 4.74 23.07
C GLN A 86 -5.89 5.33 22.34
N VAL A 87 -5.71 5.85 21.12
CA VAL A 87 -6.83 6.36 20.33
C VAL A 87 -7.84 5.26 20.03
N VAL A 88 -7.38 4.09 19.55
CA VAL A 88 -8.24 2.95 19.21
C VAL A 88 -8.98 2.42 20.44
N GLN A 89 -8.30 2.32 21.59
CA GLN A 89 -8.85 1.76 22.84
C GLN A 89 -10.13 2.47 23.28
N ARG A 90 -10.25 3.78 23.04
CA ARG A 90 -11.42 4.59 23.44
C ARG A 90 -12.73 4.13 22.82
N TYR A 91 -12.68 3.34 21.75
CA TYR A 91 -13.87 2.95 20.99
C TYR A 91 -14.31 1.51 21.24
N GLY A 92 -13.67 0.77 22.15
CA GLY A 92 -14.07 -0.59 22.51
C GLY A 92 -14.24 -1.49 21.28
N ASP A 93 -15.39 -2.16 21.18
CA ASP A 93 -15.74 -3.07 20.06
C ASP A 93 -15.75 -2.38 18.67
N ASP A 94 -15.90 -1.06 18.64
CA ASP A 94 -15.85 -0.28 17.40
C ASP A 94 -14.41 0.09 16.98
N GLY A 95 -13.47 -0.03 17.92
CA GLY A 95 -12.07 0.34 17.77
C GLY A 95 -11.21 -0.80 17.25
N CYS A 96 -10.66 -0.63 16.04
CA CYS A 96 -9.55 -1.46 15.57
C CYS A 96 -8.64 -0.67 14.63
N ALA A 97 -7.49 -1.25 14.31
CA ALA A 97 -6.57 -0.75 13.31
C ALA A 97 -6.30 -1.79 12.21
N ASP A 98 -5.96 -1.31 11.01
CA ASP A 98 -5.54 -2.17 9.90
C ASP A 98 -4.26 -1.66 9.24
N ILE A 99 -3.28 -2.55 9.11
CA ILE A 99 -2.13 -2.35 8.22
C ILE A 99 -2.62 -2.50 6.78
N THR A 100 -2.15 -1.60 5.92
CA THR A 100 -2.63 -1.44 4.55
C THR A 100 -1.59 -1.90 3.54
N THR A 101 -2.04 -2.16 2.31
CA THR A 101 -1.21 -2.56 1.16
C THR A 101 -0.28 -1.46 0.61
N ARG A 102 0.07 -0.48 1.45
CA ARG A 102 1.04 0.60 1.21
C ARG A 102 1.82 0.92 2.48
N GLN A 103 2.10 -0.08 3.32
CA GLN A 103 2.92 0.06 4.53
C GLN A 103 2.44 1.21 5.43
N ASN A 104 1.16 1.24 5.74
CA ASN A 104 0.54 2.32 6.48
C ASN A 104 -0.57 1.75 7.34
N ILE A 105 -1.05 2.49 8.33
CA ILE A 105 -2.09 2.06 9.26
C ILE A 105 -3.37 2.90 9.10
N GLN A 106 -4.51 2.27 9.37
CA GLN A 106 -5.82 2.92 9.41
C GLN A 106 -6.48 2.63 10.75
N LEU A 107 -6.94 3.66 11.46
CA LEU A 107 -7.72 3.52 12.70
C LEU A 107 -9.22 3.59 12.40
N ARG A 108 -10.04 2.90 13.18
CA ARG A 108 -11.50 2.83 13.04
C ARG A 108 -12.20 3.10 14.36
N GLY A 109 -13.51 3.37 14.27
CA GLY A 109 -14.35 3.71 15.41
C GLY A 109 -14.36 5.20 15.77
N ILE A 110 -13.52 6.00 15.10
CA ILE A 110 -13.32 7.42 15.41
C ILE A 110 -14.61 8.21 15.26
N ARG A 111 -14.88 9.11 16.20
CA ARG A 111 -16.01 10.05 16.17
C ARG A 111 -15.51 11.46 15.82
N ILE A 112 -16.38 12.29 15.23
CA ILE A 112 -15.96 13.62 14.73
C ILE A 112 -15.56 14.56 15.87
N GLU A 113 -16.23 14.40 17.02
CA GLU A 113 -16.05 15.19 18.25
C GLU A 113 -14.63 15.04 18.81
N ASP A 114 -13.99 13.90 18.57
CA ASP A 114 -12.66 13.59 19.11
C ASP A 114 -11.51 14.06 18.22
N LEU A 115 -11.79 14.53 16.98
CA LEU A 115 -10.73 14.87 16.02
C LEU A 115 -9.74 15.92 16.52
N PRO A 116 -10.14 17.03 17.19
CA PRO A 116 -9.19 18.01 17.70
C PRO A 116 -8.18 17.39 18.67
N ASP A 117 -8.63 16.60 19.64
CA ASP A 117 -7.75 15.91 20.60
C ASP A 117 -6.85 14.88 19.90
N ILE A 118 -7.38 14.09 18.96
CA ILE A 118 -6.57 13.13 18.22
C ILE A 118 -5.45 13.82 17.43
N PHE A 119 -5.77 14.90 16.71
CA PHE A 119 -4.76 15.64 15.95
C PHE A 119 -3.70 16.25 16.85
N ASN A 120 -4.08 16.79 18.01
CA ASN A 120 -3.12 17.30 18.99
C ASN A 120 -2.18 16.19 19.51
N ARG A 121 -2.72 15.01 19.82
CA ARG A 121 -1.91 13.84 20.24
C ARG A 121 -0.97 13.37 19.15
N PHE A 122 -1.44 13.31 17.90
CA PHE A 122 -0.62 12.91 16.77
C PHE A 122 0.52 13.91 16.54
N HIS A 123 0.21 15.20 16.52
CA HIS A 123 1.22 16.26 16.37
C HIS A 123 2.28 16.19 17.48
N ALA A 124 1.88 15.92 18.73
CA ALA A 124 2.81 15.80 19.87
C ALA A 124 3.85 14.67 19.71
N VAL A 125 3.60 13.66 18.88
CA VAL A 125 4.54 12.56 18.60
C VAL A 125 5.01 12.52 17.15
N GLY A 126 4.80 13.60 16.39
CA GLY A 126 5.23 13.71 14.99
C GLY A 126 4.43 12.86 14.00
N LEU A 127 3.21 12.43 14.35
CA LEU A 127 2.29 11.76 13.42
C LEU A 127 1.44 12.79 12.66
N THR A 128 1.09 12.44 11.42
CA THR A 128 0.17 13.23 10.58
C THR A 128 -0.73 12.33 9.75
N THR A 129 -1.89 12.83 9.37
CA THR A 129 -2.89 12.19 8.50
C THR A 129 -3.06 12.94 7.18
N ILE A 130 -2.38 14.09 7.04
CA ILE A 130 -2.59 15.06 5.97
C ILE A 130 -2.34 14.45 4.60
N GLN A 131 -3.20 14.78 3.64
CA GLN A 131 -3.16 14.38 2.23
C GLN A 131 -3.14 12.85 2.00
N SER A 132 -3.62 12.01 2.93
CA SER A 132 -3.61 10.54 2.80
C SER A 132 -4.76 9.96 1.95
N GLY A 133 -5.71 10.81 1.55
CA GLY A 133 -6.94 10.45 0.82
C GLY A 133 -7.19 11.26 -0.45
N MET A 134 -8.28 10.89 -1.15
CA MET A 134 -8.75 11.60 -2.35
C MET A 134 -7.69 11.79 -3.45
N ASP A 135 -7.64 12.98 -4.04
CA ASP A 135 -6.84 13.34 -5.22
C ASP A 135 -5.51 13.97 -4.76
N ASN A 136 -4.80 13.20 -3.93
CA ASN A 136 -3.48 13.49 -3.38
C ASN A 136 -2.50 12.36 -3.73
N ILE A 137 -1.21 12.64 -3.52
CA ILE A 137 -0.19 11.62 -3.35
C ILE A 137 -0.58 10.69 -2.20
N ARG A 138 -0.24 9.41 -2.26
CA ARG A 138 -0.53 8.40 -1.22
C ARG A 138 0.70 8.18 -0.34
N ASN A 139 0.66 7.16 0.52
CA ASN A 139 1.86 6.81 1.27
C ASN A 139 3.00 6.47 0.31
N ILE A 140 4.22 6.86 0.65
CA ILE A 140 5.41 6.55 -0.14
C ILE A 140 5.95 5.22 0.40
N THR A 141 5.88 4.20 -0.44
CA THR A 141 6.31 2.84 -0.12
C THR A 141 7.82 2.71 -0.36
N GLY A 142 8.53 2.03 0.53
CA GLY A 142 9.92 1.64 0.33
C GLY A 142 10.20 0.28 0.94
N ASP A 143 11.44 -0.21 0.93
CA ASP A 143 11.71 -1.54 1.45
C ASP A 143 11.48 -1.60 2.97
N PRO A 144 10.74 -2.61 3.47
CA PRO A 144 10.44 -2.72 4.89
C PRO A 144 11.72 -2.96 5.71
N VAL A 145 12.79 -3.45 5.09
CA VAL A 145 14.07 -3.73 5.75
C VAL A 145 15.20 -2.78 5.29
N ALA A 146 14.85 -1.61 4.73
CA ALA A 146 15.82 -0.59 4.32
C ALA A 146 16.74 -0.17 5.50
N GLY A 147 18.04 -0.17 5.27
CA GLY A 147 19.07 0.07 6.27
C GLY A 147 19.44 -1.15 7.14
N LEU A 148 18.78 -2.29 6.96
CA LEU A 148 18.96 -3.49 7.80
C LEU A 148 19.51 -4.68 7.02
N ASP A 149 19.04 -4.88 5.79
CA ASP A 149 19.42 -6.02 4.96
C ASP A 149 20.86 -5.89 4.44
N ALA A 150 21.64 -6.96 4.52
CA ALA A 150 23.02 -7.00 4.04
C ALA A 150 23.11 -7.02 2.51
N ASP A 151 22.05 -7.48 1.84
CA ASP A 151 21.96 -7.55 0.38
C ASP A 151 21.22 -6.35 -0.24
N GLU A 152 20.84 -5.34 0.55
CA GLU A 152 20.27 -4.11 -0.01
C GLU A 152 21.29 -3.34 -0.83
N LEU A 153 20.82 -2.71 -1.92
CA LEU A 153 21.66 -1.94 -2.82
C LEU A 153 21.75 -0.47 -2.39
N TYR A 154 20.67 0.04 -1.77
CA TYR A 154 20.59 1.42 -1.32
C TYR A 154 19.55 1.58 -0.21
N ASP A 155 19.91 2.28 0.86
CA ASP A 155 18.96 2.62 1.92
C ASP A 155 18.09 3.82 1.48
N THR A 156 16.84 3.55 1.12
CA THR A 156 15.93 4.55 0.52
C THR A 156 15.23 5.45 1.54
N ARG A 157 15.41 5.23 2.85
CA ARG A 157 14.66 5.93 3.91
C ARG A 157 14.83 7.44 3.84
N GLU A 158 16.04 7.91 3.60
CA GLU A 158 16.32 9.35 3.52
C GLU A 158 15.63 9.99 2.30
N LEU A 159 15.74 9.38 1.12
CA LEU A 159 15.08 9.86 -0.11
C LEU A 159 13.56 9.92 0.06
N ILE A 160 12.99 8.89 0.67
CA ILE A 160 11.55 8.82 0.94
C ILE A 160 11.12 9.95 1.88
N GLN A 161 11.90 10.23 2.94
CA GLN A 161 11.61 11.34 3.85
C GLN A 161 11.72 12.70 3.14
N GLN A 162 12.75 12.90 2.31
CA GLN A 162 12.90 14.13 1.53
C GLN A 162 11.72 14.36 0.57
N ILE A 163 11.23 13.31 -0.10
CA ILE A 163 10.04 13.38 -0.95
C ILE A 163 8.79 13.67 -0.11
N GLN A 164 8.60 12.98 1.02
CA GLN A 164 7.50 13.21 1.94
C GLN A 164 7.45 14.67 2.39
N ASP A 165 8.59 15.21 2.81
CA ASP A 165 8.72 16.59 3.30
C ASP A 165 8.41 17.60 2.20
N MET A 166 8.96 17.40 1.01
CA MET A 166 8.73 18.25 -0.15
C MET A 166 7.25 18.26 -0.59
N LEU A 167 6.62 17.08 -0.62
CA LEU A 167 5.23 16.94 -1.12
C LEU A 167 4.16 17.33 -0.13
N THR A 168 4.46 17.30 1.16
CA THR A 168 3.46 17.52 2.21
C THR A 168 3.81 18.67 3.14
N ASN A 169 4.88 19.42 2.85
CA ASN A 169 5.42 20.44 3.74
C ASN A 169 5.66 19.86 5.15
N LYS A 170 6.47 18.80 5.22
CA LYS A 170 6.80 18.07 6.46
C LYS A 170 5.57 17.59 7.25
N GLY A 171 4.50 17.22 6.55
CA GLY A 171 3.27 16.74 7.17
C GLY A 171 2.23 17.81 7.52
N GLU A 172 2.49 19.09 7.27
CA GLU A 172 1.56 20.19 7.55
C GLU A 172 0.53 20.44 6.44
N GLY A 173 0.78 19.90 5.25
CA GLY A 173 -0.02 20.07 4.04
C GLY A 173 0.64 21.01 3.05
N ASN A 174 0.66 20.60 1.78
CA ASN A 174 1.18 21.42 0.69
C ASN A 174 0.09 21.66 -0.38
N PRO A 175 -0.46 22.89 -0.48
CA PRO A 175 -1.45 23.27 -1.50
C PRO A 175 -0.97 23.10 -2.94
N GLU A 176 0.35 23.12 -3.17
CA GLU A 176 0.94 22.88 -4.49
C GLU A 176 0.57 21.48 -5.04
N PHE A 177 0.36 20.51 -4.14
CA PHE A 177 0.11 19.12 -4.45
C PHE A 177 -1.19 18.57 -3.84
N SER A 178 -2.07 19.44 -3.34
CA SER A 178 -3.38 19.05 -2.80
C SER A 178 -4.46 18.86 -3.88
N ASN A 179 -4.23 19.36 -5.10
CA ASN A 179 -5.24 19.36 -6.17
C ASN A 179 -4.76 18.61 -7.42
N LEU A 180 -4.38 17.34 -7.26
CA LEU A 180 -4.10 16.48 -8.42
C LEU A 180 -5.40 16.11 -9.16
N PRO A 181 -5.32 15.68 -10.44
CA PRO A 181 -6.47 15.13 -11.16
C PRO A 181 -7.03 13.87 -10.50
N ARG A 182 -6.16 13.07 -9.86
CA ARG A 182 -6.51 11.83 -9.17
C ARG A 182 -5.41 11.41 -8.20
N LYS A 183 -5.65 10.32 -7.45
CA LYS A 183 -4.65 9.71 -6.57
C LYS A 183 -3.34 9.39 -7.30
N PHE A 184 -2.22 9.51 -6.59
CA PHE A 184 -0.89 9.22 -7.11
C PHE A 184 -0.10 8.38 -6.10
N ASN A 185 0.46 7.23 -6.49
CA ASN A 185 1.22 6.34 -5.62
C ASN A 185 2.69 6.35 -6.03
N ILE A 186 3.57 6.34 -5.04
CA ILE A 186 5.03 6.37 -5.23
C ILE A 186 5.63 5.17 -4.52
N ALA A 187 6.56 4.51 -5.18
CA ALA A 187 7.39 3.45 -4.60
C ALA A 187 8.87 3.70 -4.92
N ILE A 188 9.75 3.43 -3.95
CA ILE A 188 11.20 3.53 -4.13
C ILE A 188 11.82 2.24 -3.63
N ALA A 189 12.29 1.40 -4.55
CA ALA A 189 13.00 0.17 -4.24
C ALA A 189 14.50 0.46 -4.06
N GLY A 190 15.09 -0.13 -3.05
CA GLY A 190 16.52 -0.22 -2.77
C GLY A 190 17.01 -1.67 -2.64
N GLY A 191 16.10 -2.65 -2.52
CA GLY A 191 16.39 -4.08 -2.54
C GLY A 191 16.18 -4.76 -3.90
N ARG A 192 16.59 -6.04 -3.97
CA ARG A 192 16.51 -6.88 -5.19
C ARG A 192 15.20 -7.66 -5.38
N ASP A 193 14.34 -7.68 -4.37
CA ASP A 193 13.16 -8.55 -4.27
C ASP A 193 11.83 -7.86 -4.62
N ASN A 194 11.86 -6.55 -4.91
CA ASN A 194 10.69 -5.72 -5.17
C ASN A 194 9.65 -5.75 -4.03
N SER A 195 10.10 -5.55 -2.78
CA SER A 195 9.22 -5.46 -1.62
C SER A 195 8.19 -4.31 -1.70
N VAL A 196 8.34 -3.41 -2.67
CA VAL A 196 7.51 -2.20 -2.85
C VAL A 196 6.41 -2.31 -3.90
N HIS A 197 6.43 -3.39 -4.70
CA HIS A 197 5.55 -3.61 -5.85
C HIS A 197 5.64 -2.46 -6.87
N ALA A 198 6.82 -2.22 -7.43
CA ALA A 198 7.12 -1.08 -8.29
C ALA A 198 6.13 -0.92 -9.46
N GLU A 199 5.70 -2.02 -10.06
CA GLU A 199 4.88 -2.08 -11.27
C GLU A 199 3.46 -1.55 -11.07
N ILE A 200 2.98 -1.41 -9.83
CA ILE A 200 1.59 -0.99 -9.55
C ILE A 200 1.50 0.43 -8.99
N ASN A 201 2.58 1.20 -9.09
CA ASN A 201 2.68 2.58 -8.64
C ASN A 201 2.68 3.57 -9.82
N ASP A 202 2.14 4.77 -9.59
CA ASP A 202 2.08 5.80 -10.63
C ASP A 202 3.50 6.29 -10.97
N LEU A 203 4.41 6.27 -9.99
CA LEU A 203 5.84 6.49 -10.15
C LEU A 203 6.60 5.46 -9.30
N ALA A 204 7.57 4.78 -9.90
CA ALA A 204 8.49 3.94 -9.16
C ALA A 204 9.94 4.18 -9.58
N PHE A 205 10.83 4.12 -8.60
CA PHE A 205 12.28 4.14 -8.79
C PHE A 205 12.80 2.73 -8.46
N VAL A 206 13.46 2.11 -9.43
CA VAL A 206 13.94 0.72 -9.39
C VAL A 206 15.46 0.75 -9.44
N PRO A 207 16.17 0.07 -8.51
CA PRO A 207 17.63 0.14 -8.45
C PRO A 207 18.23 -0.38 -9.75
N ALA A 208 19.22 0.32 -10.28
CA ALA A 208 19.90 -0.04 -11.52
C ALA A 208 21.31 0.55 -11.59
N PHE A 209 22.26 -0.24 -12.08
CA PHE A 209 23.61 0.23 -12.33
C PHE A 209 23.76 0.70 -13.79
N LYS A 210 24.41 1.85 -13.96
CA LYS A 210 24.73 2.40 -15.28
C LYS A 210 26.24 2.41 -15.47
N GLU A 211 26.70 1.92 -16.62
CA GLU A 211 28.12 1.98 -17.00
C GLU A 211 28.59 3.43 -17.06
N ALA A 212 29.83 3.67 -16.61
CA ALA A 212 30.46 4.98 -16.75
C ALA A 212 30.63 5.31 -18.25
N THR A 213 30.26 6.53 -18.66
CA THR A 213 30.38 6.98 -20.05
C THR A 213 31.57 7.93 -20.20
N GLY A 214 32.44 7.70 -21.19
CA GLY A 214 33.54 8.62 -21.56
C GLY A 214 34.94 8.09 -21.23
N GLN A 215 35.92 8.98 -21.02
CA GLN A 215 37.30 8.62 -20.67
C GLN A 215 37.45 7.89 -19.32
N GLU A 216 36.34 7.73 -18.59
CA GLU A 216 36.24 7.06 -17.28
C GLU A 216 35.79 5.58 -17.38
N LEU A 217 36.03 4.92 -18.52
CA LEU A 217 35.81 3.47 -18.72
C LEU A 217 36.57 2.56 -17.73
N SER A 218 37.41 3.11 -16.86
CA SER A 218 38.06 2.40 -15.75
C SER A 218 37.30 2.49 -14.42
N GLN A 219 36.18 3.20 -14.34
CA GLN A 219 35.38 3.33 -13.12
C GLN A 219 34.29 2.26 -13.02
N SER A 220 33.99 1.85 -11.79
CA SER A 220 32.90 0.93 -11.48
C SER A 220 31.54 1.49 -11.93
N PRO A 221 30.55 0.63 -12.25
CA PRO A 221 29.20 1.06 -12.58
C PRO A 221 28.61 1.98 -11.50
N ILE A 222 27.92 3.03 -11.93
CA ILE A 222 27.31 4.03 -11.05
C ILE A 222 25.92 3.55 -10.64
N PHE A 223 25.66 3.51 -9.34
CA PHE A 223 24.33 3.20 -8.81
C PHE A 223 23.34 4.34 -9.08
N GLY A 224 22.12 3.98 -9.44
CA GLY A 224 20.99 4.91 -9.48
C GLY A 224 19.70 4.14 -9.68
N PHE A 225 18.73 4.78 -10.32
CA PHE A 225 17.39 4.23 -10.48
C PHE A 225 16.89 4.36 -11.91
N ASN A 226 16.41 3.25 -12.45
CA ASN A 226 15.48 3.30 -13.58
C ASN A 226 14.10 3.77 -13.10
N ILE A 227 13.37 4.45 -13.98
CA ILE A 227 12.09 5.07 -13.65
C ILE A 227 10.95 4.35 -14.36
N LEU A 228 9.97 3.88 -13.60
CA LEU A 228 8.69 3.35 -14.11
C LEU A 228 7.57 4.35 -13.83
N VAL A 229 6.61 4.45 -14.76
CA VAL A 229 5.48 5.38 -14.66
C VAL A 229 4.15 4.75 -15.08
N GLY A 230 3.08 5.21 -14.43
CA GLY A 230 1.69 4.95 -14.84
C GLY A 230 1.03 3.71 -14.22
N GLY A 231 1.73 2.90 -13.42
CA GLY A 231 1.16 1.70 -12.81
C GLY A 231 -0.08 2.01 -11.96
N PHE A 232 -1.18 1.30 -12.22
CA PHE A 232 -2.40 1.53 -11.45
C PHE A 232 -3.46 0.46 -11.54
N PHE A 233 -4.23 0.32 -10.45
CA PHE A 233 -5.48 -0.43 -10.43
C PHE A 233 -6.71 0.45 -10.23
N SER A 234 -7.78 0.06 -10.93
CA SER A 234 -9.13 0.63 -10.84
C SER A 234 -10.17 -0.38 -11.34
N ALA A 235 -11.44 -0.12 -11.05
CA ALA A 235 -12.55 -0.94 -11.55
C ALA A 235 -12.63 -1.03 -13.08
N LYS A 236 -12.12 -0.01 -13.80
CA LYS A 236 -12.21 0.08 -15.26
C LYS A 236 -11.02 -0.56 -15.97
N ARG A 237 -9.82 -0.40 -15.38
CA ARG A 237 -8.55 -0.76 -15.99
C ARG A 237 -7.51 -0.97 -14.90
N CYS A 238 -6.72 -2.02 -15.06
CA CYS A 238 -5.55 -2.34 -14.25
C CYS A 238 -4.36 -2.46 -15.19
N GLU A 239 -3.29 -1.73 -14.92
CA GLU A 239 -2.09 -1.70 -15.76
C GLU A 239 -0.84 -1.69 -14.90
N ALA A 240 0.19 -2.35 -15.43
CA ALA A 240 1.54 -2.23 -14.92
C ALA A 240 2.14 -0.87 -15.35
N ALA A 241 3.09 -0.38 -14.56
CA ALA A 241 3.90 0.76 -14.91
C ALA A 241 4.80 0.41 -16.11
N ILE A 242 5.03 1.39 -16.96
CA ILE A 242 5.92 1.25 -18.12
C ILE A 242 7.23 2.01 -17.87
N PRO A 243 8.35 1.60 -18.49
CA PRO A 243 9.58 2.37 -18.41
C PRO A 243 9.39 3.79 -18.95
N LEU A 244 9.84 4.79 -18.21
CA LEU A 244 10.02 6.17 -18.71
C LEU A 244 11.20 6.25 -19.70
N ASN A 245 11.96 5.17 -19.84
CA ASN A 245 13.24 5.08 -20.57
C ASN A 245 14.30 6.04 -20.02
N ALA A 246 14.25 6.32 -18.71
CA ALA A 246 15.14 7.24 -18.02
C ALA A 246 15.81 6.59 -16.80
N TRP A 247 17.04 7.03 -16.51
CA TRP A 247 17.82 6.69 -15.33
C TRP A 247 18.21 7.97 -14.57
N VAL A 248 18.26 7.90 -13.24
CA VAL A 248 18.69 9.00 -12.37
C VAL A 248 19.60 8.54 -11.24
N ALA A 249 20.53 9.38 -10.84
CA ALA A 249 21.30 9.20 -9.61
C ALA A 249 20.42 9.50 -8.38
N PRO A 250 20.74 8.97 -7.17
CA PRO A 250 19.95 9.17 -5.96
C PRO A 250 19.63 10.64 -5.64
N GLU A 251 20.58 11.54 -5.84
CA GLU A 251 20.45 12.98 -5.59
C GLU A 251 19.37 13.67 -6.46
N ASP A 252 19.01 13.08 -7.61
CA ASP A 252 18.03 13.63 -8.54
C ASP A 252 16.61 13.09 -8.32
N VAL A 253 16.45 12.04 -7.50
CA VAL A 253 15.17 11.34 -7.29
C VAL A 253 14.07 12.30 -6.80
N VAL A 254 14.38 13.19 -5.86
CA VAL A 254 13.43 14.16 -5.31
C VAL A 254 12.96 15.15 -6.38
N ALA A 255 13.90 15.66 -7.19
CA ALA A 255 13.61 16.64 -8.23
C ALA A 255 12.77 16.03 -9.37
N VAL A 256 13.09 14.80 -9.78
CA VAL A 256 12.29 14.07 -10.78
C VAL A 256 10.89 13.76 -10.27
N CYS A 257 10.75 13.33 -9.01
CA CYS A 257 9.45 13.08 -8.39
C CYS A 257 8.56 14.34 -8.44
N ARG A 258 9.12 15.50 -8.07
CA ARG A 258 8.45 16.81 -8.19
C ARG A 258 8.03 17.09 -9.64
N ALA A 259 8.96 16.99 -10.59
CA ALA A 259 8.69 17.27 -12.00
C ALA A 259 7.53 16.41 -12.54
N VAL A 260 7.56 15.09 -12.30
CA VAL A 260 6.49 14.16 -12.70
C VAL A 260 5.12 14.57 -12.13
N LEU A 261 5.08 14.96 -10.86
CA LEU A 261 3.85 15.38 -10.20
C LEU A 261 3.32 16.72 -10.73
N GLU A 262 4.20 17.67 -11.01
CA GLU A 262 3.83 18.95 -11.62
C GLU A 262 3.27 18.75 -13.04
N VAL A 263 3.89 17.90 -13.86
CA VAL A 263 3.36 17.53 -15.18
C VAL A 263 1.97 16.92 -15.05
N PHE A 264 1.78 15.99 -14.11
CA PHE A 264 0.48 15.37 -13.88
C PHE A 264 -0.57 16.36 -13.36
N ARG A 265 -0.20 17.23 -12.42
CA ARG A 265 -1.07 18.25 -11.84
C ARG A 265 -1.63 19.18 -12.93
N ASP A 266 -0.75 19.64 -13.80
CA ASP A 266 -1.05 20.69 -14.77
C ASP A 266 -1.75 20.15 -16.03
N ASN A 267 -1.44 18.91 -16.43
CA ASN A 267 -1.89 18.36 -17.71
C ASN A 267 -2.80 17.14 -17.59
N GLY A 268 -2.92 16.53 -16.41
CA GLY A 268 -3.65 15.28 -16.27
C GLY A 268 -5.16 15.44 -16.46
N PRO A 269 -5.84 14.42 -17.03
CA PRO A 269 -7.25 14.51 -17.40
C PRO A 269 -8.19 14.66 -16.19
N ARG A 270 -9.05 15.67 -16.22
CA ARG A 270 -9.99 16.02 -15.14
C ARG A 270 -11.47 15.81 -15.47
N ALA A 271 -11.81 15.48 -16.72
CA ALA A 271 -13.22 15.38 -17.14
C ALA A 271 -13.93 14.10 -16.64
N ASN A 272 -13.27 12.94 -16.71
CA ASN A 272 -13.86 11.66 -16.30
C ASN A 272 -13.00 11.00 -15.22
N ARG A 273 -13.52 10.91 -14.00
CA ARG A 273 -12.80 10.35 -12.84
C ARG A 273 -12.23 8.94 -13.03
N GLN A 274 -12.87 8.11 -13.87
CA GLN A 274 -12.38 6.77 -14.19
C GLN A 274 -11.23 6.77 -15.20
N LYS A 275 -10.98 7.91 -15.86
CA LYS A 275 -9.91 8.16 -16.83
C LYS A 275 -9.00 9.34 -16.40
N SER A 276 -8.77 9.51 -15.09
CA SER A 276 -8.01 10.64 -14.52
C SER A 276 -6.65 10.26 -13.92
N ARG A 277 -6.23 8.99 -14.02
CA ARG A 277 -4.93 8.52 -13.50
C ARG A 277 -3.80 8.83 -14.48
N LEU A 278 -2.55 8.86 -13.99
CA LEU A 278 -1.38 9.24 -14.77
C LEU A 278 -1.28 8.49 -16.10
N MET A 279 -1.52 7.17 -16.12
CA MET A 279 -1.45 6.38 -17.35
C MET A 279 -2.32 6.92 -18.48
N TRP A 280 -3.49 7.50 -18.18
CA TRP A 280 -4.35 8.06 -19.22
C TRP A 280 -3.73 9.29 -19.90
N LEU A 281 -2.96 10.09 -19.17
CA LEU A 281 -2.18 11.18 -19.75
C LEU A 281 -1.05 10.62 -20.62
N ILE A 282 -0.37 9.57 -20.14
CA ILE A 282 0.72 8.92 -20.86
C ILE A 282 0.22 8.26 -22.16
N ASP A 283 -0.95 7.62 -22.15
CA ASP A 283 -1.55 7.05 -23.36
C ASP A 283 -1.87 8.14 -24.40
N GLU A 284 -2.39 9.29 -23.95
CA GLU A 284 -2.75 10.40 -24.83
C GLU A 284 -1.52 11.06 -25.46
N TRP A 285 -0.45 11.22 -24.68
CA TRP A 285 0.75 11.93 -25.11
C TRP A 285 1.79 11.02 -25.78
N GLY A 286 1.80 9.74 -25.42
CA GLY A 286 2.95 8.86 -25.59
C GLY A 286 4.04 9.14 -24.56
N VAL A 287 4.76 8.08 -24.15
CA VAL A 287 5.79 8.16 -23.11
C VAL A 287 6.93 9.13 -23.46
N ASN A 288 7.28 9.27 -24.75
CA ASN A 288 8.35 10.16 -25.19
C ASN A 288 8.00 11.64 -24.96
N LYS A 289 6.78 12.05 -25.30
CA LYS A 289 6.31 13.41 -25.02
C LYS A 289 6.20 13.65 -23.52
N PHE A 290 5.69 12.67 -22.78
CA PHE A 290 5.63 12.76 -21.31
C PHE A 290 7.01 12.96 -20.69
N ARG A 291 8.01 12.16 -21.09
CA ARG A 291 9.42 12.33 -20.68
C ARG A 291 9.95 13.72 -21.01
N ALA A 292 9.73 14.20 -22.24
CA ALA A 292 10.21 15.52 -22.66
C ALA A 292 9.62 16.65 -21.80
N GLU A 293 8.34 16.55 -21.40
CA GLU A 293 7.73 17.50 -20.48
C GLU A 293 8.33 17.41 -19.07
N VAL A 294 8.63 16.20 -18.58
CA VAL A 294 9.34 16.02 -17.29
C VAL A 294 10.74 16.64 -17.33
N GLU A 295 11.51 16.41 -18.40
CA GLU A 295 12.83 17.03 -18.60
C GLU A 295 12.75 18.56 -18.69
N SER A 296 11.72 19.09 -19.35
CA SER A 296 11.44 20.52 -19.43
C SER A 296 11.22 21.14 -18.04
N ARG A 297 10.42 20.48 -17.17
CA ARG A 297 10.23 20.92 -15.77
C ARG A 297 11.51 20.82 -14.94
N LEU A 298 12.32 19.79 -15.18
CA LEU A 298 13.58 19.59 -14.47
C LEU A 298 14.65 20.59 -14.90
N GLY A 299 14.54 21.17 -16.09
CA GLY A 299 15.55 22.06 -16.68
C GLY A 299 16.81 21.35 -17.18
N LYS A 300 16.79 20.01 -17.26
CA LYS A 300 17.87 19.18 -17.81
C LYS A 300 17.31 17.89 -18.41
N SER A 301 18.05 17.34 -19.37
CA SER A 301 17.74 16.02 -19.93
C SER A 301 18.08 14.90 -18.94
N LEU A 302 17.26 13.85 -18.95
CA LEU A 302 17.52 12.64 -18.18
C LEU A 302 18.39 11.70 -19.00
N LEU A 303 19.26 10.95 -18.32
CA LEU A 303 20.01 9.89 -18.98
C LEU A 303 19.04 8.78 -19.43
N PRO A 304 19.32 8.08 -20.54
CA PRO A 304 18.56 6.89 -20.91
C PRO A 304 18.55 5.87 -19.77
N ALA A 305 17.52 5.03 -19.68
CA ALA A 305 17.48 3.92 -18.73
C ALA A 305 18.76 3.06 -18.81
N ALA A 306 19.18 2.53 -17.67
CA ALA A 306 20.14 1.43 -17.61
C ALA A 306 19.55 0.19 -18.29
N ALA A 307 20.41 -0.68 -18.83
CA ALA A 307 19.99 -1.84 -19.61
C ALA A 307 19.24 -2.89 -18.78
N LYS A 308 19.52 -2.95 -17.47
CA LYS A 308 18.96 -3.93 -16.55
C LYS A 308 18.56 -3.25 -15.24
N ASP A 309 17.41 -3.65 -14.71
CA ASP A 309 16.98 -3.38 -13.34
C ASP A 309 17.57 -4.42 -12.38
N GLU A 310 17.85 -4.03 -11.14
CA GLU A 310 18.37 -4.92 -10.10
C GLU A 310 17.27 -5.59 -9.27
N ILE A 311 16.01 -5.56 -9.73
CA ILE A 311 14.96 -6.47 -9.24
C ILE A 311 15.16 -7.83 -9.92
N ASP A 312 16.08 -8.63 -9.39
CA ASP A 312 16.43 -9.95 -9.96
C ASP A 312 16.18 -11.12 -9.01
N TRP A 313 15.57 -10.87 -7.85
CA TRP A 313 15.18 -11.90 -6.89
C TRP A 313 13.68 -12.15 -6.86
N GLU A 314 13.29 -13.35 -6.44
CA GLU A 314 11.91 -13.62 -6.04
C GLU A 314 11.54 -12.75 -4.83
N LYS A 315 10.27 -12.36 -4.75
CA LYS A 315 9.79 -11.52 -3.66
C LYS A 315 9.92 -12.24 -2.31
N ARG A 316 10.47 -11.53 -1.31
CA ARG A 316 10.51 -11.97 0.10
C ARG A 316 9.34 -11.34 0.87
N ASP A 317 8.82 -12.06 1.86
CA ASP A 317 7.77 -11.57 2.78
C ASP A 317 8.33 -10.95 4.07
N HIS A 318 9.62 -11.21 4.35
CA HIS A 318 10.36 -10.77 5.53
C HIS A 318 9.83 -11.32 6.86
N ILE A 319 9.02 -12.39 6.86
CA ILE A 319 8.53 -13.06 8.07
C ILE A 319 9.58 -14.06 8.57
N GLY A 320 9.87 -14.04 9.87
CA GLY A 320 10.95 -14.83 10.47
C GLY A 320 12.02 -13.97 11.11
N VAL A 321 13.09 -14.61 11.60
CA VAL A 321 14.25 -13.92 12.19
C VAL A 321 15.39 -13.90 11.19
N TYR A 322 15.95 -12.72 10.97
CA TYR A 322 17.03 -12.48 10.03
C TYR A 322 18.14 -11.66 10.68
N LYS A 323 19.38 -11.96 10.32
CA LYS A 323 20.52 -11.11 10.71
C LYS A 323 20.49 -9.81 9.94
N GLN A 324 20.84 -8.74 10.62
CA GLN A 324 21.09 -7.46 9.97
C GLN A 324 22.54 -7.36 9.49
N LYS A 325 22.81 -6.36 8.64
CA LYS A 325 24.17 -5.96 8.28
C LYS A 325 24.96 -5.39 9.47
N GLN A 326 24.26 -4.85 10.48
CA GLN A 326 24.86 -4.42 11.75
C GLN A 326 25.18 -5.64 12.61
N ALA A 327 26.44 -5.81 12.96
CA ALA A 327 26.92 -6.96 13.72
C ALA A 327 26.18 -7.12 15.06
N GLY A 328 25.72 -8.33 15.35
CA GLY A 328 25.03 -8.69 16.60
C GLY A 328 23.57 -8.24 16.69
N LEU A 329 23.00 -7.72 15.61
CA LEU A 329 21.59 -7.32 15.52
C LEU A 329 20.82 -8.19 14.53
N ASN A 330 19.55 -8.40 14.85
CA ASN A 330 18.58 -9.14 14.07
C ASN A 330 17.34 -8.26 13.83
N TYR A 331 16.54 -8.62 12.83
CA TYR A 331 15.15 -8.17 12.73
C TYR A 331 14.23 -9.38 12.75
N ALA A 332 13.03 -9.21 13.32
CA ALA A 332 11.99 -10.22 13.33
C ALA A 332 10.76 -9.70 12.58
N GLY A 333 10.33 -10.40 11.55
CA GLY A 333 9.05 -10.15 10.89
C GLY A 333 7.95 -11.03 11.46
N LEU A 334 6.84 -10.42 11.84
CA LEU A 334 5.69 -11.03 12.47
C LEU A 334 4.51 -11.01 11.48
N ASN A 335 3.89 -12.16 11.28
CA ASN A 335 2.66 -12.24 10.52
C ASN A 335 1.52 -11.58 11.31
N ILE A 336 0.87 -10.59 10.70
CA ILE A 336 -0.35 -10.00 11.25
C ILE A 336 -1.50 -10.50 10.37
N PRO A 337 -2.31 -11.47 10.82
CA PRO A 337 -3.36 -12.07 10.02
C PRO A 337 -4.26 -10.99 9.40
N VAL A 338 -4.27 -10.93 8.07
CA VAL A 338 -4.95 -9.90 7.25
C VAL A 338 -4.70 -8.45 7.72
N GLY A 339 -3.60 -8.17 8.40
CA GLY A 339 -3.21 -6.86 8.92
C GLY A 339 -4.12 -6.25 9.99
N ARG A 340 -5.02 -7.02 10.62
CA ARG A 340 -5.94 -6.50 11.66
C ARG A 340 -5.27 -6.46 13.04
N LEU A 341 -5.39 -5.33 13.72
CA LEU A 341 -4.90 -5.11 15.07
C LEU A 341 -5.99 -4.51 15.97
N TYR A 342 -5.96 -4.84 17.25
CA TYR A 342 -6.72 -4.19 18.32
C TYR A 342 -5.78 -3.42 19.25
N ALA A 343 -6.32 -2.61 20.15
CA ALA A 343 -5.50 -1.74 21.00
C ALA A 343 -4.47 -2.52 21.83
N GLU A 344 -4.85 -3.65 22.42
CA GLU A 344 -3.96 -4.51 23.21
C GLU A 344 -2.79 -5.05 22.37
N ASP A 345 -3.07 -5.48 21.14
CA ASP A 345 -2.04 -5.90 20.18
C ASP A 345 -1.01 -4.80 19.95
N MET A 346 -1.50 -3.57 19.73
CA MET A 346 -0.66 -2.42 19.43
C MET A 346 0.19 -2.00 20.62
N PHE A 347 -0.34 -2.09 21.85
CA PHE A 347 0.44 -1.86 23.07
C PHE A 347 1.52 -2.91 23.26
N GLU A 348 1.21 -4.20 23.05
CA GLU A 348 2.21 -5.26 23.18
C GLU A 348 3.29 -5.19 22.10
N ILE A 349 2.92 -4.86 20.85
CA ILE A 349 3.90 -4.61 19.78
C ILE A 349 4.82 -3.44 20.16
N ALA A 350 4.26 -2.35 20.69
CA ALA A 350 5.05 -1.20 21.14
C ALA A 350 6.02 -1.57 22.27
N ARG A 351 5.55 -2.35 23.26
CA ARG A 351 6.39 -2.87 24.35
C ARG A 351 7.51 -3.75 23.81
N MET A 352 7.20 -4.71 22.94
CA MET A 352 8.19 -5.62 22.37
C MET A 352 9.26 -4.85 21.57
N ALA A 353 8.86 -3.86 20.78
CA ALA A 353 9.80 -3.03 20.04
C ALA A 353 10.75 -2.24 20.96
N GLU A 354 10.25 -1.72 22.09
CA GLU A 354 11.05 -1.00 23.10
C GLU A 354 12.00 -1.93 23.89
N VAL A 355 11.48 -3.09 24.33
CA VAL A 355 12.20 -4.02 25.21
C VAL A 355 13.28 -4.78 24.45
N TYR A 356 12.98 -5.25 23.24
CA TYR A 356 13.88 -6.13 22.48
C TYR A 356 14.65 -5.39 21.40
N GLY A 357 14.00 -4.44 20.72
CA GLY A 357 14.57 -3.66 19.63
C GLY A 357 15.07 -2.28 20.07
N SER A 358 14.90 -1.30 19.19
CA SER A 358 15.24 0.11 19.41
C SER A 358 14.01 1.02 19.54
N GLY A 359 12.84 0.47 19.85
CA GLY A 359 11.56 1.18 19.78
C GLY A 359 11.09 1.49 18.36
N GLU A 360 11.74 0.94 17.32
CA GLU A 360 11.31 1.09 15.93
C GLU A 360 10.37 -0.07 15.53
N ILE A 361 9.37 0.23 14.71
CA ILE A 361 8.41 -0.72 14.14
C ILE A 361 8.30 -0.39 12.66
N ARG A 362 8.15 -1.41 11.81
CA ARG A 362 7.96 -1.21 10.36
C ARG A 362 6.81 -2.02 9.81
N PHE A 363 6.09 -1.49 8.84
CA PHE A 363 5.02 -2.19 8.14
C PHE A 363 5.45 -2.69 6.76
N THR A 364 4.88 -3.82 6.31
CA THR A 364 5.06 -4.35 4.95
C THR A 364 3.83 -4.09 4.07
N VAL A 365 3.97 -4.19 2.74
CA VAL A 365 2.82 -4.09 1.81
C VAL A 365 1.92 -5.34 1.88
N GLU A 366 2.43 -6.44 2.43
CA GLU A 366 1.70 -7.66 2.79
C GLU A 366 0.93 -7.53 4.12
N GLN A 367 0.91 -6.33 4.70
CA GLN A 367 0.17 -6.02 5.93
C GLN A 367 0.76 -6.64 7.20
N ASN A 368 2.06 -6.91 7.21
CA ASN A 368 2.80 -7.49 8.34
C ASN A 368 3.67 -6.44 9.06
N ILE A 369 4.30 -6.85 10.16
CA ILE A 369 5.18 -6.00 10.98
C ILE A 369 6.61 -6.55 10.98
N VAL A 370 7.59 -5.65 11.01
CA VAL A 370 8.99 -5.96 11.34
C VAL A 370 9.38 -5.20 12.61
N ILE A 371 9.97 -5.91 13.58
CA ILE A 371 10.66 -5.35 14.74
C ILE A 371 12.17 -5.46 14.49
N PRO A 372 12.85 -4.35 14.15
CA PRO A 372 14.29 -4.35 13.95
C PRO A 372 15.06 -4.18 15.27
N ASN A 373 16.36 -4.29 15.13
CA ASN A 373 17.40 -3.98 16.10
C ASN A 373 17.37 -4.86 17.35
N ILE A 374 16.94 -6.11 17.19
CA ILE A 374 16.93 -7.11 18.26
C ILE A 374 18.35 -7.66 18.43
N SER A 375 19.00 -7.35 19.54
CA SER A 375 20.34 -7.87 19.83
C SER A 375 20.35 -9.38 20.02
N ASP A 376 21.44 -10.06 19.64
CA ASP A 376 21.62 -11.51 19.82
C ASP A 376 21.30 -11.98 21.25
N SER A 377 21.73 -11.22 22.26
CA SER A 377 21.51 -11.54 23.68
C SER A 377 20.04 -11.50 24.12
N ARG A 378 19.18 -10.83 23.35
CA ARG A 378 17.75 -10.65 23.63
C ARG A 378 16.86 -11.56 22.77
N LEU A 379 17.40 -12.12 21.69
CA LEU A 379 16.64 -12.88 20.71
C LEU A 379 15.96 -14.11 21.33
N ALA A 380 16.67 -14.89 22.15
CA ALA A 380 16.10 -16.07 22.80
C ALA A 380 14.89 -15.72 23.68
N THR A 381 14.94 -14.60 24.40
CA THR A 381 13.83 -14.11 25.23
C THR A 381 12.68 -13.57 24.38
N PHE A 382 12.98 -12.79 23.33
CA PHE A 382 11.98 -12.32 22.37
C PHE A 382 11.13 -13.47 21.81
N LEU A 383 11.77 -14.59 21.47
CA LEU A 383 11.09 -15.78 20.92
C LEU A 383 10.15 -16.49 21.91
N THR A 384 10.14 -16.09 23.19
CA THR A 384 9.23 -16.63 24.21
C THR A 384 8.00 -15.73 24.45
N GLU A 385 7.88 -14.62 23.74
CA GLU A 385 6.78 -13.67 23.91
C GLU A 385 5.42 -14.30 23.54
N PRO A 386 4.41 -14.27 24.43
CA PRO A 386 3.11 -14.89 24.16
C PRO A 386 2.41 -14.34 22.92
N LEU A 387 2.65 -13.07 22.58
CA LEU A 387 2.06 -12.45 21.39
C LEU A 387 2.45 -13.19 20.10
N LEU A 388 3.59 -13.88 20.06
CA LEU A 388 4.05 -14.64 18.90
C LEU A 388 3.18 -15.88 18.61
N GLU A 389 2.38 -16.37 19.57
CA GLU A 389 1.39 -17.42 19.30
C GLU A 389 0.31 -16.94 18.33
N ARG A 390 -0.02 -15.64 18.39
CA ARG A 390 -1.01 -15.00 17.52
C ARG A 390 -0.37 -14.33 16.31
N PHE A 391 0.79 -13.71 16.50
CA PHE A 391 1.56 -13.03 15.44
C PHE A 391 2.86 -13.78 15.18
N SER A 392 2.71 -14.95 14.59
CA SER A 392 3.81 -15.91 14.38
C SER A 392 4.90 -15.37 13.46
N ILE A 393 6.14 -15.74 13.77
CA ILE A 393 7.32 -15.58 12.90
C ILE A 393 7.50 -16.76 11.93
N ASP A 394 6.68 -17.81 12.06
CA ASP A 394 6.65 -18.99 11.19
C ASP A 394 5.19 -19.47 11.01
N PRO A 395 4.32 -18.64 10.40
CA PRO A 395 2.94 -19.03 10.10
C PRO A 395 2.90 -20.04 8.94
N GLY A 396 1.72 -20.62 8.70
CA GLY A 396 1.48 -21.50 7.54
C GLY A 396 1.79 -20.83 6.19
N LEU A 397 2.06 -21.65 5.17
CA LEU A 397 2.56 -21.20 3.86
C LEU A 397 1.54 -20.40 3.03
N LEU A 398 0.24 -20.55 3.29
CA LEU A 398 -0.78 -19.67 2.73
C LEU A 398 -0.98 -18.43 3.62
N ALA A 399 -1.00 -18.61 4.95
CA ALA A 399 -1.19 -17.52 5.90
C ALA A 399 -0.10 -16.44 5.80
N ARG A 400 1.16 -16.84 5.58
CA ARG A 400 2.30 -15.92 5.42
C ARG A 400 2.16 -14.94 4.25
N SER A 401 1.44 -15.38 3.22
CA SER A 401 1.29 -14.68 1.93
C SER A 401 -0.15 -14.20 1.68
N LEU A 402 -1.00 -14.20 2.71
CA LEU A 402 -2.38 -13.77 2.62
C LEU A 402 -2.49 -12.25 2.75
N VAL A 403 -3.09 -11.61 1.75
CA VAL A 403 -3.44 -10.17 1.81
C VAL A 403 -4.94 -10.02 1.67
N SER A 404 -5.55 -9.16 2.48
CA SER A 404 -6.98 -8.86 2.37
C SER A 404 -7.28 -7.38 2.57
N CYS A 405 -8.11 -6.84 1.69
CA CYS A 405 -8.61 -5.47 1.84
C CYS A 405 -9.60 -5.37 3.02
N THR A 406 -10.08 -4.16 3.29
CA THR A 406 -11.06 -3.90 4.36
C THR A 406 -12.36 -4.70 4.26
N GLY A 407 -12.85 -4.99 3.06
CA GLY A 407 -14.11 -5.71 2.85
C GLY A 407 -15.38 -4.96 3.31
N ALA A 408 -16.52 -5.62 3.18
CA ALA A 408 -17.84 -5.07 3.52
C ALA A 408 -18.04 -4.77 5.01
N GLN A 409 -17.15 -5.24 5.89
CA GLN A 409 -17.19 -4.89 7.31
C GLN A 409 -17.16 -3.37 7.52
N PHE A 410 -16.34 -2.63 6.76
CA PHE A 410 -16.22 -1.17 6.92
C PHE A 410 -16.21 -0.37 5.61
N CYS A 411 -16.09 -1.01 4.45
CA CYS A 411 -15.94 -0.33 3.17
C CYS A 411 -17.27 -0.23 2.40
N ASN A 412 -17.75 0.99 2.18
CA ASN A 412 -18.96 1.27 1.39
C ASN A 412 -18.91 0.83 -0.08
N PHE A 413 -17.73 0.50 -0.61
CA PHE A 413 -17.59 0.01 -1.99
C PHE A 413 -17.56 -1.51 -2.09
N ALA A 414 -17.35 -2.20 -0.99
CA ALA A 414 -17.17 -3.65 -1.01
C ALA A 414 -18.51 -4.34 -1.31
N LEU A 415 -18.45 -5.36 -2.15
CA LEU A 415 -19.57 -6.20 -2.54
C LEU A 415 -19.69 -7.44 -1.64
N ILE A 416 -18.60 -7.80 -0.96
CA ILE A 416 -18.49 -8.97 -0.06
C ILE A 416 -17.65 -8.63 1.19
N GLU A 417 -17.85 -9.39 2.25
CA GLU A 417 -16.91 -9.48 3.38
C GLU A 417 -15.61 -10.17 2.90
N THR A 418 -14.45 -9.74 3.42
CA THR A 418 -13.15 -10.29 2.98
C THR A 418 -12.19 -10.72 4.08
N LYS A 419 -12.12 -10.04 5.23
CA LYS A 419 -11.05 -10.30 6.20
C LYS A 419 -11.32 -11.59 6.97
N ASN A 420 -12.50 -11.71 7.56
CA ASN A 420 -12.84 -12.90 8.35
C ASN A 420 -12.96 -14.12 7.43
N ARG A 421 -13.62 -13.96 6.28
CA ARG A 421 -13.74 -15.01 5.27
C ARG A 421 -12.38 -15.51 4.76
N ALA A 422 -11.42 -14.62 4.55
CA ALA A 422 -10.08 -15.01 4.11
C ALA A 422 -9.35 -15.83 5.18
N LEU A 423 -9.44 -15.43 6.45
CA LEU A 423 -8.84 -16.19 7.56
C LEU A 423 -9.44 -17.59 7.70
N GLU A 424 -10.78 -17.70 7.68
CA GLU A 424 -11.49 -18.98 7.74
C GLU A 424 -11.12 -19.89 6.57
N MET A 425 -11.06 -19.34 5.36
CA MET A 425 -10.69 -20.07 4.15
C MET A 425 -9.25 -20.60 4.21
N ILE A 426 -8.28 -19.75 4.59
CA ILE A 426 -6.89 -20.17 4.67
C ILE A 426 -6.70 -21.24 5.75
N LYS A 427 -7.33 -21.06 6.92
CA LYS A 427 -7.28 -22.05 7.99
C LYS A 427 -7.79 -23.42 7.50
N ALA A 428 -8.96 -23.45 6.84
CA ALA A 428 -9.52 -24.69 6.33
C ALA A 428 -8.61 -25.35 5.28
N LEU A 429 -8.06 -24.57 4.35
CA LEU A 429 -7.14 -25.10 3.33
C LEU A 429 -5.83 -25.65 3.93
N GLU A 430 -5.27 -24.97 4.93
CA GLU A 430 -4.06 -25.45 5.64
C GLU A 430 -4.35 -26.62 6.58
N GLU A 431 -5.58 -26.81 7.03
CA GLU A 431 -6.02 -28.01 7.74
C GLU A 431 -6.08 -29.23 6.81
N ASP A 432 -6.55 -29.06 5.56
CA ASP A 432 -6.76 -30.14 4.60
C ASP A 432 -5.52 -30.49 3.74
N LEU A 433 -4.66 -29.52 3.46
CA LEU A 433 -3.57 -29.63 2.48
C LEU A 433 -2.17 -29.50 3.09
N ILE A 434 -1.20 -30.11 2.41
CA ILE A 434 0.24 -29.94 2.61
C ILE A 434 0.79 -29.11 1.45
N PHE A 435 1.60 -28.10 1.78
CA PHE A 435 2.25 -27.22 0.81
C PHE A 435 3.77 -27.37 0.91
N ILE A 436 4.45 -27.24 -0.23
CA ILE A 436 5.92 -27.24 -0.29
C ILE A 436 6.47 -25.81 -0.43
N ASN A 437 5.71 -24.95 -1.11
CA ASN A 437 6.05 -23.55 -1.35
C ASN A 437 4.88 -22.65 -0.93
N PRO A 438 5.16 -21.39 -0.54
CA PRO A 438 4.12 -20.38 -0.35
C PRO A 438 3.31 -20.15 -1.63
N VAL A 439 2.01 -19.87 -1.48
CA VAL A 439 1.15 -19.40 -2.57
C VAL A 439 0.51 -18.10 -2.13
N ARG A 440 0.74 -17.01 -2.87
CA ARG A 440 0.21 -15.68 -2.54
C ARG A 440 -1.26 -15.61 -2.91
N ILE A 441 -2.10 -15.42 -1.89
CA ILE A 441 -3.55 -15.32 -2.04
C ILE A 441 -3.99 -13.93 -1.64
N HIS A 442 -4.59 -13.19 -2.57
CA HIS A 442 -5.00 -11.80 -2.35
C HIS A 442 -6.51 -11.63 -2.49
N TRP A 443 -7.16 -11.13 -1.44
CA TRP A 443 -8.60 -10.86 -1.39
C TRP A 443 -8.91 -9.37 -1.53
N THR A 444 -9.82 -9.03 -2.44
CA THR A 444 -10.40 -7.68 -2.54
C THR A 444 -11.92 -7.75 -2.63
N GLY A 445 -12.62 -6.88 -1.90
CA GLY A 445 -14.08 -6.95 -1.81
C GLY A 445 -14.82 -6.35 -3.01
N CYS A 446 -14.11 -5.66 -3.91
CA CYS A 446 -14.71 -5.04 -5.09
C CYS A 446 -13.65 -4.74 -6.19
N PRO A 447 -14.09 -4.34 -7.40
CA PRO A 447 -13.21 -4.01 -8.53
C PRO A 447 -12.25 -2.82 -8.31
N ASN A 448 -12.35 -2.06 -7.21
CA ASN A 448 -11.33 -1.05 -6.89
C ASN A 448 -9.94 -1.66 -6.60
N SER A 449 -9.87 -2.99 -6.38
CA SER A 449 -8.62 -3.76 -6.32
C SER A 449 -7.64 -3.32 -5.22
N CYS A 450 -8.15 -2.86 -4.07
CA CYS A 450 -7.29 -2.44 -2.96
C CYS A 450 -6.43 -3.58 -2.39
N GLY A 451 -6.93 -4.82 -2.46
CA GLY A 451 -6.20 -6.04 -2.09
C GLY A 451 -5.31 -6.61 -3.20
N GLN A 452 -5.25 -5.96 -4.37
CA GLN A 452 -4.29 -6.29 -5.44
C GLN A 452 -4.33 -7.76 -5.94
N PRO A 453 -5.51 -8.36 -6.26
CA PRO A 453 -5.59 -9.73 -6.78
C PRO A 453 -4.79 -9.97 -8.07
N GLN A 454 -4.52 -8.93 -8.86
CA GLN A 454 -3.77 -9.05 -10.11
C GLN A 454 -2.29 -9.37 -9.91
N VAL A 455 -1.71 -9.17 -8.71
CA VAL A 455 -0.29 -9.46 -8.46
C VAL A 455 -0.07 -10.79 -7.73
N ALA A 456 -1.15 -11.49 -7.43
CA ALA A 456 -1.16 -12.72 -6.65
C ALA A 456 -1.11 -13.96 -7.54
N ASP A 457 -0.63 -15.05 -6.96
CA ASP A 457 -0.70 -16.37 -7.59
C ASP A 457 -2.17 -16.78 -7.77
N ILE A 458 -2.99 -16.54 -6.73
CA ILE A 458 -4.45 -16.61 -6.77
C ILE A 458 -5.06 -15.33 -6.20
N GLY A 459 -5.68 -14.53 -7.06
CA GLY A 459 -6.42 -13.33 -6.69
C GLY A 459 -7.91 -13.58 -6.61
N LEU A 460 -8.57 -13.03 -5.59
CA LEU A 460 -10.00 -13.21 -5.32
C LEU A 460 -10.69 -11.84 -5.25
N MET A 461 -11.49 -11.54 -6.29
CA MET A 461 -12.18 -10.26 -6.44
C MET A 461 -13.68 -10.42 -6.20
N GLY A 462 -14.19 -9.76 -5.17
CA GLY A 462 -15.59 -9.77 -4.80
C GLY A 462 -16.51 -9.25 -5.90
N THR A 463 -17.58 -10.01 -6.15
CA THR A 463 -18.65 -9.74 -7.11
C THR A 463 -19.99 -10.21 -6.55
N LYS A 464 -21.06 -10.01 -7.31
CA LYS A 464 -22.38 -10.62 -7.04
C LYS A 464 -22.61 -11.74 -8.06
N THR A 465 -23.10 -12.88 -7.60
CA THR A 465 -23.42 -14.03 -8.45
C THR A 465 -24.83 -14.55 -8.16
N ARG A 466 -25.31 -15.53 -8.94
CA ARG A 466 -26.61 -16.16 -8.75
C ARG A 466 -26.49 -17.68 -8.72
N LYS A 467 -27.16 -18.30 -7.76
CA LYS A 467 -27.34 -19.76 -7.66
C LYS A 467 -28.76 -20.06 -7.21
N ASN A 468 -29.42 -21.00 -7.87
CA ASN A 468 -30.81 -21.40 -7.57
C ASN A 468 -31.78 -20.21 -7.47
N GLY A 469 -31.64 -19.23 -8.38
CA GLY A 469 -32.48 -18.02 -8.41
C GLY A 469 -32.18 -16.97 -7.34
N LYS A 470 -31.28 -17.22 -6.39
CA LYS A 470 -30.89 -16.28 -5.32
C LYS A 470 -29.59 -15.56 -5.68
N THR A 471 -29.53 -14.27 -5.34
CA THR A 471 -28.28 -13.48 -5.45
C THR A 471 -27.41 -13.78 -4.24
N LEU A 472 -26.15 -14.15 -4.48
CA LEU A 472 -25.16 -14.51 -3.46
C LEU A 472 -23.90 -13.62 -3.57
N GLU A 473 -23.12 -13.59 -2.50
CA GLU A 473 -21.73 -13.15 -2.56
C GLU A 473 -20.93 -14.14 -3.42
N GLY A 474 -20.08 -13.61 -4.29
CA GLY A 474 -19.19 -14.43 -5.09
C GLY A 474 -17.85 -13.76 -5.35
N VAL A 475 -16.97 -14.49 -6.01
CA VAL A 475 -15.63 -14.02 -6.40
C VAL A 475 -15.36 -14.32 -7.87
N ASP A 476 -14.68 -13.38 -8.52
CA ASP A 476 -13.92 -13.62 -9.74
C ASP A 476 -12.50 -14.01 -9.34
N ILE A 477 -12.00 -15.10 -9.93
CA ILE A 477 -10.65 -15.64 -9.67
C ILE A 477 -9.70 -15.10 -10.72
N TYR A 478 -8.58 -14.55 -10.25
CA TYR A 478 -7.43 -14.11 -11.04
C TYR A 478 -6.26 -15.05 -10.78
N MET A 479 -5.48 -15.37 -11.82
CA MET A 479 -4.29 -16.21 -11.68
C MET A 479 -3.15 -15.72 -12.57
N GLY A 480 -1.93 -16.14 -12.23
CA GLY A 480 -0.71 -15.83 -12.98
C GLY A 480 -0.14 -14.45 -12.66
N GLY A 481 -0.48 -13.84 -11.52
CA GLY A 481 0.14 -12.58 -11.09
C GLY A 481 1.48 -12.83 -10.41
N LYS A 482 2.50 -12.06 -10.75
CA LYS A 482 3.84 -12.16 -10.16
C LYS A 482 4.36 -10.79 -9.73
N VAL A 483 5.13 -10.78 -8.63
CA VAL A 483 5.93 -9.65 -8.16
C VAL A 483 7.37 -10.13 -7.93
N GLY A 484 8.33 -9.20 -7.88
CA GLY A 484 9.75 -9.53 -7.84
C GLY A 484 10.27 -9.69 -9.26
N LYS A 485 11.23 -10.59 -9.42
CA LYS A 485 11.76 -10.99 -10.73
C LYS A 485 10.63 -11.40 -11.69
N ASP A 486 10.68 -10.88 -12.90
CA ASP A 486 9.71 -11.15 -13.98
C ASP A 486 8.26 -10.78 -13.61
N ALA A 487 8.07 -9.70 -12.85
CA ALA A 487 6.74 -9.23 -12.43
C ALA A 487 5.79 -9.00 -13.62
N HIS A 488 4.56 -9.47 -13.47
CA HIS A 488 3.48 -9.27 -14.44
C HIS A 488 2.12 -9.41 -13.78
N LEU A 489 1.10 -8.84 -14.41
CA LEU A 489 -0.26 -8.90 -13.92
C LEU A 489 -0.95 -10.20 -14.35
N GLY A 490 -1.59 -10.85 -13.40
CA GLY A 490 -2.48 -11.97 -13.63
C GLY A 490 -3.80 -11.53 -14.27
N THR A 491 -4.50 -12.50 -14.85
CA THR A 491 -5.76 -12.28 -15.56
C THR A 491 -6.91 -12.99 -14.86
N CYS A 492 -8.14 -12.51 -15.08
CA CYS A 492 -9.33 -13.18 -14.59
C CYS A 492 -9.56 -14.48 -15.37
N VAL A 493 -9.48 -15.61 -14.68
CA VAL A 493 -9.59 -16.95 -15.27
C VAL A 493 -10.96 -17.59 -15.06
N ILE A 494 -11.65 -17.26 -13.97
CA ILE A 494 -12.97 -17.80 -13.65
C ILE A 494 -13.82 -16.69 -13.03
N LYS A 495 -15.11 -16.60 -13.37
CA LYS A 495 -16.01 -15.53 -12.90
C LYS A 495 -17.18 -16.06 -12.10
N GLY A 496 -17.64 -15.25 -11.16
CA GLY A 496 -18.93 -15.42 -10.49
C GLY A 496 -19.05 -16.68 -9.63
N ILE A 497 -17.96 -17.13 -9.00
CA ILE A 497 -17.98 -18.30 -8.12
C ILE A 497 -18.68 -17.93 -6.82
N PRO A 498 -19.79 -18.59 -6.44
CA PRO A 498 -20.41 -18.39 -5.13
C PRO A 498 -19.41 -18.67 -4.01
N CYS A 499 -19.36 -17.81 -2.99
CA CYS A 499 -18.39 -17.99 -1.90
C CYS A 499 -18.55 -19.33 -1.16
N GLU A 500 -19.76 -19.91 -1.14
CA GLU A 500 -20.03 -21.24 -0.57
C GLU A 500 -19.40 -22.40 -1.35
N ASP A 501 -19.08 -22.19 -2.63
CA ASP A 501 -18.47 -23.21 -3.51
C ASP A 501 -16.95 -23.00 -3.64
N LEU A 502 -16.38 -22.02 -2.94
CA LEU A 502 -15.01 -21.56 -3.18
C LEU A 502 -13.93 -22.50 -2.62
N GLN A 503 -14.13 -23.07 -1.43
CA GLN A 503 -13.14 -23.94 -0.79
C GLN A 503 -12.75 -25.16 -1.66
N PRO A 504 -13.68 -26.00 -2.15
CA PRO A 504 -13.30 -27.16 -2.96
C PRO A 504 -12.64 -26.74 -4.28
N LEU A 505 -13.05 -25.61 -4.87
CA LEU A 505 -12.41 -25.08 -6.07
C LEU A 505 -10.97 -24.62 -5.79
N LEU A 506 -10.73 -23.92 -4.69
CA LEU A 506 -9.38 -23.49 -4.31
C LEU A 506 -8.48 -24.68 -4.01
N GLN A 507 -8.98 -25.69 -3.31
CA GLN A 507 -8.29 -26.94 -3.07
C GLN A 507 -7.84 -27.59 -4.39
N ASP A 508 -8.75 -27.70 -5.35
CA ASP A 508 -8.47 -28.21 -6.70
C ASP A 508 -7.39 -27.40 -7.41
N LEU A 509 -7.47 -26.07 -7.37
CA LEU A 509 -6.48 -25.19 -8.00
C LEU A 509 -5.10 -25.34 -7.35
N LEU A 510 -5.04 -25.43 -6.03
CA LEU A 510 -3.81 -25.59 -5.27
C LEU A 510 -3.13 -26.92 -5.57
N ILE A 511 -3.90 -28.02 -5.66
CA ILE A 511 -3.36 -29.34 -6.02
C ILE A 511 -2.84 -29.33 -7.46
N LYS A 512 -3.65 -28.87 -8.41
CA LYS A 512 -3.35 -28.97 -9.85
C LYS A 512 -2.22 -28.04 -10.30
N ASN A 513 -2.11 -26.85 -9.72
CA ASN A 513 -1.22 -25.80 -10.22
C ASN A 513 -0.05 -25.47 -9.29
N PHE A 514 -0.17 -25.77 -7.99
CA PHE A 514 0.81 -25.36 -6.98
C PHE A 514 1.40 -26.54 -6.19
N GLY A 515 1.09 -27.77 -6.60
CA GLY A 515 1.69 -28.99 -6.04
C GLY A 515 1.26 -29.29 -4.60
N ALA A 516 0.15 -28.71 -4.13
CA ALA A 516 -0.42 -29.07 -2.83
C ALA A 516 -0.89 -30.53 -2.84
N LYS A 517 -0.86 -31.17 -1.67
CA LYS A 517 -1.30 -32.57 -1.50
C LYS A 517 -2.32 -32.68 -0.37
N LEU A 518 -3.28 -33.59 -0.50
CA LEU A 518 -4.19 -33.93 0.58
C LEU A 518 -3.42 -34.56 1.75
N LYS A 519 -3.67 -34.10 2.99
CA LYS A 519 -3.06 -34.71 4.18
C LYS A 519 -3.42 -36.18 4.34
N GLN A 520 -4.62 -36.58 3.94
CA GLN A 520 -5.09 -37.98 4.04
C GLN A 520 -4.29 -38.93 3.13
N GLU A 521 -3.80 -38.47 1.99
CA GLU A 521 -2.98 -39.27 1.07
C GLU A 521 -1.52 -39.41 1.54
N ALA A 522 -1.01 -38.43 2.29
CA ALA A 522 0.36 -38.44 2.82
C ALA A 522 0.57 -39.43 3.97
N LEU A 523 -0.50 -39.83 4.67
CA LEU A 523 -0.46 -40.84 5.73
C LEU A 523 -0.37 -42.26 5.18
N VAL A 524 -0.92 -42.52 3.98
CA VAL A 524 -0.94 -43.86 3.36
C VAL A 524 0.39 -44.23 2.68
N ILE A 525 1.24 -43.23 2.39
CA ILE A 525 2.56 -43.44 1.75
C ILE A 525 3.67 -43.70 2.80
N ASN A 526 3.42 -43.36 4.07
CA ASN A 526 4.37 -43.55 5.19
C ASN A 526 3.98 -44.70 6.14
N SER A 527 2.99 -45.51 5.76
CA SER A 527 2.55 -46.75 6.43
C SER A 527 2.75 -47.92 5.49
#